data_AF-A0A1H7YM58-F1
#
_entry.id   AF-A0A1H7YM58-F1
#
_cell.length_a   1.000
_cell.length_b   1.000
_cell.length_c   1.000
_cell.angle_alpha   90.00
_cell.angle_beta   90.00
_cell.angle_gamma   90.00
#
_symmetry.space_group_name_H-M   'P 1'
#
loop_
_entity.id
_entity.type
_entity.pdbx_description
1 polymer ?
#
loop_
_entity_poly.entity_id
_entity_poly.type
_entity_poly.pdbx_seq_one_letter_code
_entity_poly.pdbx_strand_id
1 'polypeptide(L)'
;MNIIQVLVDDKSFARMQMGLRVEGTVGFDTCKGMGDLNAFNRKRYSKPKDMLVKKLPWGWVKKSLTRVKVFASFPDDVGTARVLGLLDDHTRDAKNALIEYEIIERV
;
A
#
# COMPACT_ATOMS: atom_id res chain seq x y z
N MET A 1 14.83 29.22 33.29
CA MET A 1 14.19 28.09 32.59
C MET A 1 13.00 28.66 31.85
N ASN A 2 12.96 28.55 30.53
CA ASN A 2 11.89 29.14 29.72
C ASN A 2 10.81 28.08 29.49
N ILE A 3 9.58 28.39 29.88
CA ILE A 3 8.41 27.53 29.65
C ILE A 3 7.65 28.11 28.46
N ILE A 4 7.40 27.29 27.45
CA ILE A 4 6.61 27.67 26.27
C ILE A 4 5.26 26.96 26.38
N GLN A 5 4.18 27.72 26.29
CA GLN A 5 2.83 27.17 26.19
C GLN A 5 2.53 26.82 24.73
N VAL A 6 2.04 25.61 24.47
CA VAL A 6 1.69 25.13 23.12
C VAL A 6 0.25 24.65 23.12
N LEU A 7 -0.57 25.19 22.22
CA LEU A 7 -1.91 24.71 21.93
C LEU A 7 -1.81 23.44 21.08
N VAL A 8 -2.47 22.38 21.55
CA VAL A 8 -2.48 21.05 20.90
C VAL A 8 -3.91 20.67 20.60
N ASP A 9 -4.19 20.20 19.38
CA ASP A 9 -5.52 19.70 19.03
C ASP A 9 -5.87 18.43 19.80
N ASP A 10 -7.17 18.21 20.09
CA ASP A 10 -7.65 17.11 20.94
C ASP A 10 -7.18 15.73 20.47
N LYS A 11 -7.05 15.51 19.15
CA LYS A 11 -6.64 14.22 18.59
C LYS A 11 -5.15 13.96 18.85
N SER A 12 -4.32 14.99 18.66
CA SER A 12 -2.91 14.94 18.98
C SER A 12 -2.69 14.78 20.48
N PHE A 13 -3.46 15.49 21.31
CA PHE A 13 -3.40 15.39 22.77
C PHE A 13 -3.75 13.97 23.25
N ALA A 14 -4.84 13.37 22.75
CA ALA A 14 -5.23 12.01 23.07
C ALA A 14 -4.14 10.98 22.68
N ARG A 15 -3.47 11.16 21.54
CA ARG A 15 -2.33 10.31 21.14
C ARG A 15 -1.15 10.45 22.09
N MET A 16 -0.83 11.68 22.52
CA MET A 16 0.24 11.93 23.48
C MET A 16 -0.08 11.28 24.84
N GLN A 17 -1.32 11.36 25.31
CA GLN A 17 -1.76 10.69 26.54
C GLN A 17 -1.60 9.16 26.47
N MET A 18 -1.75 8.57 25.28
CA MET A 18 -1.51 7.14 25.04
C MET A 18 -0.03 6.77 24.87
N GLY A 19 0.90 7.72 25.05
CA GLY A 19 2.34 7.52 24.84
C GLY A 19 2.74 7.41 23.35
N LEU A 20 1.84 7.74 22.42
CA LEU A 20 2.13 7.68 21.00
C LEU A 20 2.82 8.97 20.54
N ARG A 21 3.85 8.82 19.70
CA ARG A 21 4.54 9.94 19.07
C ARG A 21 3.61 10.70 18.12
N VAL A 22 3.60 12.03 18.23
CA VAL A 22 2.96 12.96 17.31
C VAL A 22 4.06 13.77 16.63
N GLU A 23 4.05 13.78 15.29
CA GLU A 23 4.98 14.57 14.47
C GLU A 23 4.26 15.77 13.89
N GLY A 24 4.92 16.92 13.82
CA GLY A 24 4.32 18.17 13.36
C GLY A 24 5.31 19.32 13.37
N THR A 25 4.81 20.52 13.06
CA THR A 25 5.54 21.77 13.23
C THR A 25 4.91 22.59 14.35
N VAL A 26 5.75 23.25 15.15
CA VAL A 26 5.31 24.23 16.16
C VAL A 26 5.60 25.61 15.60
N GLY A 27 4.54 26.39 15.36
CA GLY A 27 4.66 27.81 15.02
C GLY A 27 4.45 28.65 16.28
N PHE A 28 5.35 29.59 16.58
CA PHE A 28 5.17 30.50 17.71
C PHE A 28 4.54 31.81 17.22
N ASP A 29 3.38 32.18 17.78
CA ASP A 29 2.72 33.44 17.48
C ASP A 29 3.08 34.47 18.57
N THR A 30 3.92 35.45 18.19
CA THR A 30 4.37 36.51 19.10
C THR A 30 3.23 37.37 19.64
N CYS A 31 2.09 37.44 18.95
CA CYS A 31 0.92 38.22 19.40
C CYS A 31 0.11 37.48 20.47
N LYS A 32 0.11 36.15 20.48
CA LYS A 32 -0.64 35.33 21.45
C LYS A 32 0.22 34.85 22.63
N GLY A 33 1.55 34.91 22.50
CA GLY A 33 2.48 34.43 23.52
C GLY A 33 2.50 32.90 23.68
N MET A 34 1.90 32.17 22.73
CA MET A 34 1.83 30.71 22.74
C MET A 34 2.12 30.15 21.34
N GLY A 35 2.58 28.90 21.28
CA GLY A 35 2.78 28.17 20.04
C GLY A 35 1.57 27.32 19.66
N ASP A 36 1.37 27.07 18.36
CA ASP A 36 0.36 26.15 17.85
C ASP A 36 1.04 24.90 17.26
N LEU A 37 0.65 23.71 17.72
CA LEU A 37 1.12 22.44 17.16
C LEU A 37 0.29 22.04 15.94
N ASN A 38 0.90 22.12 14.76
CA ASN A 38 0.33 21.60 13.53
C ASN A 38 0.82 20.16 13.30
N ALA A 39 0.08 19.19 13.83
CA ALA A 39 0.39 17.78 13.63
C ALA A 39 0.25 17.38 12.15
N PHE A 40 1.21 16.62 11.64
CA PHE A 40 1.16 16.01 10.32
C PHE A 40 0.15 14.85 10.33
N ASN A 41 -1.13 15.19 10.31
CA ASN A 41 -2.25 14.27 10.19
C ASN A 41 -2.34 13.75 8.73
N ARG A 42 -1.27 13.11 8.25
CA ARG A 42 -1.30 12.39 6.98
C ARG A 42 -2.28 11.23 7.13
N LYS A 43 -3.50 11.37 6.58
CA LYS A 43 -4.40 10.23 6.40
C LYS A 43 -3.61 9.14 5.68
N ARG A 44 -3.32 8.02 6.36
CA ARG A 44 -2.70 6.86 5.70
C ARG A 44 -3.67 6.40 4.63
N TYR A 45 -3.31 6.63 3.37
CA TYR A 45 -4.10 6.17 2.24
C TYR A 45 -4.07 4.63 2.23
N SER A 46 -5.17 4.01 2.69
CA SER A 46 -5.34 2.56 2.60
C SER A 46 -5.81 2.21 1.19
N LYS A 47 -4.91 1.71 0.35
CA LYS A 47 -5.32 1.10 -0.93
C LYS A 47 -6.08 -0.20 -0.61
N PRO A 48 -7.25 -0.43 -1.25
CA PRO A 48 -7.87 -1.75 -1.18
C PRO A 48 -6.87 -2.80 -1.68
N LYS A 49 -6.78 -3.93 -0.96
CA LYS A 49 -5.86 -5.01 -1.32
C LYS A 49 -6.31 -5.63 -2.64
N ASP A 50 -5.35 -5.89 -3.53
CA ASP A 50 -5.65 -6.62 -4.77
C ASP A 50 -6.13 -8.04 -4.45
N MET A 51 -7.18 -8.48 -5.15
CA MET A 51 -7.72 -9.82 -5.02
C MET A 51 -6.90 -10.82 -5.82
N LEU A 52 -6.62 -11.99 -5.24
CA LEU A 52 -5.98 -13.09 -5.95
C LEU A 52 -7.01 -13.79 -6.84
N VAL A 53 -6.76 -13.81 -8.15
CA VAL A 53 -7.58 -14.54 -9.12
C VAL A 53 -7.15 -16.01 -9.14
N LYS A 54 -5.85 -16.26 -9.36
CA LYS A 54 -5.29 -17.62 -9.38
C LYS A 54 -3.80 -17.59 -9.06
N LYS A 55 -3.34 -18.62 -8.36
CA LYS A 55 -1.90 -18.91 -8.20
C LYS A 55 -1.44 -19.72 -9.41
N LEU A 56 -0.34 -19.28 -10.03
CA LEU A 56 0.27 -19.95 -11.18
C LEU A 56 1.56 -20.65 -10.74
N PRO A 57 2.10 -21.61 -11.53
CA PRO A 57 3.31 -22.34 -11.17
C PRO A 57 4.50 -21.42 -10.82
N TRP A 58 4.67 -20.36 -11.61
CA TRP A 58 5.78 -19.40 -11.50
C TRP A 58 5.35 -18.03 -10.98
N GLY A 59 4.14 -17.90 -10.42
CA GLY A 59 3.67 -16.60 -9.96
C GLY A 59 2.17 -16.52 -9.69
N TRP A 60 1.53 -15.43 -10.11
CA TRP A 60 0.12 -15.20 -9.80
C TRP A 60 -0.56 -14.21 -10.73
N VAL A 61 -1.89 -14.30 -10.75
CA VAL A 61 -2.78 -13.31 -11.35
C VAL A 61 -3.61 -12.66 -10.24
N LYS A 62 -3.58 -11.33 -10.17
CA LYS A 62 -4.39 -10.53 -9.24
C LYS A 62 -5.21 -9.49 -9.98
N LYS A 63 -6.34 -9.11 -9.39
CA LYS A 63 -7.22 -8.05 -9.87
C LYS A 63 -7.30 -6.94 -8.82
N SER A 64 -6.94 -5.73 -9.23
CA SER A 64 -7.28 -4.51 -8.49
C SER A 64 -8.61 -3.95 -8.98
N LEU A 65 -9.10 -2.88 -8.36
CA LEU A 65 -10.30 -2.17 -8.84
C LEU A 65 -10.22 -1.71 -10.30
N THR A 66 -9.01 -1.45 -10.82
CA THR A 66 -8.83 -0.83 -12.13
C THR A 66 -7.92 -1.61 -13.08
N ARG A 67 -7.23 -2.65 -12.61
CA ARG A 67 -6.20 -3.35 -13.38
C ARG A 67 -6.17 -4.83 -13.06
N VAL A 68 -5.83 -5.62 -14.07
CA VAL A 68 -5.33 -6.99 -13.90
C VAL A 68 -3.82 -6.92 -13.82
N LYS A 69 -3.23 -7.67 -12.89
CA LYS A 69 -1.79 -7.74 -12.65
C LYS A 69 -1.35 -9.20 -12.78
N VAL A 70 -0.35 -9.44 -13.60
CA VAL A 70 0.30 -10.74 -13.76
C VAL A 70 1.74 -10.60 -13.30
N PHE A 71 2.19 -11.50 -12.45
CA PHE A 71 3.55 -11.55 -11.97
C PHE A 71 4.13 -12.94 -12.23
N ALA A 72 5.36 -12.98 -12.73
CA ALA A 72 6.10 -14.19 -12.96
C ALA A 72 7.53 -14.04 -12.41
N SER A 73 8.05 -15.12 -11.82
CA SER A 73 9.44 -15.24 -11.39
C SER A 73 9.93 -16.62 -11.80
N PHE A 74 10.99 -16.64 -12.60
CA PHE A 74 11.57 -17.86 -13.15
C PHE A 74 12.96 -18.07 -12.54
N PRO A 75 13.44 -19.32 -12.48
CA PRO A 75 14.79 -19.60 -12.04
C PRO A 75 15.81 -19.02 -13.03
N ASP A 76 16.94 -18.53 -12.54
CA ASP A 76 18.03 -17.96 -13.35
C ASP A 76 19.05 -19.01 -13.80
N ASP A 77 19.06 -20.19 -13.16
CA ASP A 77 19.91 -21.32 -13.48
C ASP A 77 19.46 -22.11 -14.73
N VAL A 78 18.22 -21.92 -15.17
CA VAL A 78 17.74 -22.41 -16.46
C VAL A 78 18.09 -21.41 -17.55
N GLY A 79 18.87 -21.85 -18.55
CA GLY A 79 19.31 -20.99 -19.66
C GLY A 79 18.17 -20.25 -20.35
N THR A 80 18.48 -19.11 -20.96
CA THR A 80 17.50 -18.13 -21.47
C THR A 80 16.43 -18.74 -22.39
N ALA A 81 16.78 -19.69 -23.25
CA ALA A 81 15.82 -20.35 -24.13
C ALA A 81 14.70 -21.07 -23.36
N ARG A 82 15.04 -21.66 -22.21
CA ARG A 82 14.07 -22.33 -21.35
C ARG A 82 13.21 -21.33 -20.58
N VAL A 83 13.79 -20.22 -20.12
CA VAL A 83 13.04 -19.12 -19.50
C VAL A 83 12.00 -18.55 -20.46
N LEU A 84 12.34 -18.39 -21.75
CA LEU A 84 11.39 -17.94 -22.77
C LEU A 84 10.20 -18.91 -22.91
N GLY A 85 10.46 -20.22 -22.96
CA GLY A 85 9.38 -21.22 -22.97
C GLY A 85 8.50 -21.16 -21.72
N LEU A 86 9.10 -21.01 -20.53
CA LEU A 86 8.36 -20.84 -19.28
C LEU A 86 7.51 -19.57 -19.26
N LEU A 87 7.98 -18.50 -19.91
CA LEU A 87 7.27 -17.23 -20.01
C LEU A 87 6.04 -17.36 -20.93
N ASP A 88 6.16 -18.08 -22.04
CA ASP A 88 5.04 -18.37 -22.93
C ASP A 88 3.97 -19.23 -22.25
N ASP A 89 4.40 -20.30 -21.56
CA ASP A 89 3.52 -21.16 -20.79
C ASP A 89 2.80 -20.39 -19.67
N HIS A 90 3.54 -19.57 -18.91
CA HIS A 90 2.97 -18.72 -17.87
C HIS A 90 1.94 -17.74 -18.42
N THR A 91 2.21 -17.15 -19.59
CA THR A 91 1.29 -16.23 -20.25
C THR A 91 0.02 -16.95 -20.69
N ARG A 92 0.13 -18.17 -21.21
CA ARG A 92 -1.04 -19.01 -21.55
C ARG A 92 -1.87 -19.33 -20.31
N ASP A 93 -1.22 -19.73 -19.21
CA ASP A 93 -1.92 -20.08 -17.97
C ASP A 93 -2.62 -18.86 -17.35
N ALA A 94 -1.98 -17.69 -17.41
CA ALA A 94 -2.58 -16.44 -16.96
C ALA A 94 -3.84 -16.07 -17.77
N LYS A 95 -3.81 -16.26 -19.10
CA LYS A 95 -4.99 -16.04 -19.96
C LYS A 95 -6.13 -16.99 -19.59
N ASN A 96 -5.84 -18.28 -19.43
CA ASN A 96 -6.84 -19.27 -19.05
C ASN A 96 -7.44 -18.95 -17.68
N ALA A 97 -6.62 -18.55 -16.71
CA ALA A 97 -7.09 -18.15 -15.39
C ALA A 97 -8.08 -16.98 -15.43
N LEU A 98 -7.87 -16.01 -16.32
CA LEU A 98 -8.76 -14.87 -16.49
C LEU A 98 -10.08 -15.28 -17.15
N ILE A 99 -10.04 -16.17 -18.13
CA ILE A 99 -11.23 -16.71 -18.80
C ILE A 99 -12.09 -17.49 -17.79
N GLU A 100 -11.48 -18.40 -17.03
CA GLU A 100 -12.17 -19.18 -16.00
C GLU A 100 -12.83 -18.26 -14.96
N TYR A 101 -12.09 -17.25 -14.49
CA TYR A 101 -12.60 -16.29 -13.51
C TYR A 101 -13.77 -15.46 -14.08
N GLU A 102 -13.70 -15.07 -15.35
CA GLU A 102 -14.81 -14.37 -16.01
C GLU A 102 -16.06 -15.25 -16.15
N ILE A 103 -15.91 -16.54 -16.43
CA ILE A 103 -17.04 -17.49 -16.48
C ILE A 103 -17.68 -17.61 -15.10
N ILE A 104 -16.87 -17.77 -14.04
CA ILE A 104 -17.36 -17.93 -12.66
C ILE A 104 -18.11 -16.69 -12.17
N GLU A 105 -17.64 -15.48 -12.49
CA GLU A 105 -18.28 -14.23 -12.05
C GLU A 105 -19.55 -13.88 -12.84
N ARG A 106 -19.76 -14.46 -14.03
CA ARG A 106 -20.91 -14.18 -14.91
C ARG A 106 -22.04 -15.20 -14.79
N VAL A 107 -21.84 -16.31 -14.09
CA VAL A 107 -22.83 -17.35 -13.81
C VAL A 107 -23.30 -17.22 -12.38
#